data_AF-A0A8T4MUD2-F1
#
_entry.id   AF-A0A8T4MUD2-F1
#
_cell.length_a   1.000
_cell.length_b   1.000
_cell.length_c   1.000
_cell.angle_alpha   90.00
_cell.angle_beta   90.00
_cell.angle_gamma   90.00
#
_symmetry.space_group_name_H-M   'P 1'
#
loop_
_entity.id
_entity.type
_entity.pdbx_description
1 polymer ?
#
loop_
_entity_poly.entity_id
_entity_poly.type
_entity_poly.pdbx_seq_one_letter_code
_entity_poly.pdbx_strand_id
1 'polypeptide(L)'
;IASNLNELSDKDLGSARLVEEVKEGKEEEGMLYVRDCPNPKAITLLVRGGTEHVVDEVERAIKDGLGDVAVALRDGKVVAGGGSIEVAVARRLREYSQTLKGREQLAVEEFALSLESIPKILAENSGLDPIDILTELKAQHDAGNMHAGIVVGSKGEVKNAFEAGVIEPLRIKTQAITSASEVATMILRIDDVVAAGKSSSGAMPHGMGGMPDME
;
A
#
# COMPACT_ATOMS: atom_id res chain seq x y z
N ILE A 1 -20.54 14.78 -23.35
CA ILE A 1 -21.08 13.71 -24.21
C ILE A 1 -22.47 14.18 -24.62
N ALA A 2 -22.66 14.47 -25.91
CA ALA A 2 -23.95 14.89 -26.43
C ALA A 2 -24.79 13.63 -26.73
N SER A 3 -26.03 13.63 -26.28
CA SER A 3 -26.96 12.50 -26.46
C SER A 3 -27.82 12.63 -27.72
N ASN A 4 -27.86 13.82 -28.33
CA ASN A 4 -28.64 14.13 -29.52
C ASN A 4 -27.78 14.93 -30.51
N LEU A 5 -27.72 14.45 -31.76
CA LEU A 5 -26.91 15.07 -32.81
C LEU A 5 -27.42 16.48 -33.18
N ASN A 6 -28.72 16.71 -33.05
CA ASN A 6 -29.35 17.99 -33.36
C ASN A 6 -29.07 19.07 -32.30
N GLU A 7 -28.57 18.68 -31.12
CA GLU A 7 -28.24 19.57 -30.01
C GLU A 7 -26.73 19.87 -29.93
N LEU A 8 -25.93 19.28 -30.83
CA LEU A 8 -24.49 19.47 -30.85
C LEU A 8 -24.11 20.89 -31.26
N SER A 9 -23.24 21.53 -30.48
CA SER A 9 -22.70 22.85 -30.77
C SER A 9 -21.17 22.84 -30.81
N ASP A 10 -20.56 23.91 -31.32
CA ASP A 10 -19.09 24.07 -31.35
C ASP A 10 -18.46 23.99 -29.95
N LYS A 11 -19.22 24.28 -28.89
CA LYS A 11 -18.76 24.21 -27.49
C LYS A 11 -18.65 22.77 -26.98
N ASP A 12 -19.33 21.83 -27.63
CA ASP A 12 -19.33 20.42 -27.28
C ASP A 12 -18.17 19.65 -27.93
N LEU A 13 -17.47 20.28 -28.88
CA LEU A 13 -16.34 19.70 -29.60
C LEU A 13 -15.03 19.89 -28.85
N GLY A 14 -14.26 18.80 -28.72
CA GLY A 14 -12.89 18.83 -28.23
C GLY A 14 -11.88 19.19 -29.33
N SER A 15 -10.64 19.45 -28.93
CA SER A 15 -9.52 19.63 -29.87
C SER A 15 -8.35 18.73 -29.49
N ALA A 16 -7.62 18.28 -30.51
CA ALA A 16 -6.38 17.53 -30.37
C ALA A 16 -5.46 17.94 -31.52
N ARG A 17 -4.15 17.93 -31.29
CA ARG A 17 -3.19 18.25 -32.35
C ARG A 17 -3.00 17.07 -33.31
N LEU A 18 -3.12 15.83 -32.84
CA LEU A 18 -2.96 14.64 -33.66
C LEU A 18 -4.06 13.63 -33.36
N VAL A 19 -4.73 13.17 -34.40
CA VAL A 19 -5.66 12.04 -34.37
C VAL A 19 -5.23 11.08 -35.47
N GLU A 20 -4.85 9.86 -35.09
CA GLU A 20 -4.37 8.84 -36.02
C GLU A 20 -4.87 7.45 -35.63
N GLU A 21 -5.19 6.63 -36.62
CA GLU A 21 -5.42 5.20 -36.43
C GLU A 21 -4.09 4.48 -36.70
N VAL A 22 -3.61 3.73 -35.71
CA VAL A 22 -2.36 2.97 -35.83
C VAL A 22 -2.68 1.49 -35.63
N LYS A 23 -2.31 0.69 -36.63
CA LYS A 23 -2.38 -0.77 -36.56
C LYS A 23 -1.08 -1.27 -35.95
N GLU A 24 -1.15 -1.82 -34.74
CA GLU A 24 0.02 -2.29 -33.99
C GLU A 24 -0.23 -3.66 -33.40
N GLY A 25 0.79 -4.52 -33.40
CA GLY A 25 0.69 -5.87 -32.85
C GLY A 25 0.09 -6.88 -33.84
N LYS A 26 -0.60 -7.89 -33.30
CA LYS A 26 -1.29 -8.93 -34.08
C LYS A 26 -2.77 -8.64 -34.31
N GLU A 27 -3.25 -7.47 -33.85
CA GLU A 27 -4.64 -7.08 -34.00
C GLU A 27 -4.90 -6.63 -35.43
N GLU A 28 -5.96 -7.15 -36.04
CA GLU A 28 -6.35 -6.78 -37.41
C GLU A 28 -7.02 -5.40 -37.45
N GLU A 29 -7.61 -4.98 -36.33
CA GLU A 29 -8.24 -3.67 -36.12
C GLU A 29 -7.20 -2.64 -35.64
N GLY A 30 -7.28 -1.42 -36.16
CA GLY A 30 -6.39 -0.33 -35.76
C GLY A 30 -6.87 0.35 -34.47
N MET A 31 -5.92 0.81 -33.66
CA MET A 31 -6.20 1.59 -32.46
C MET A 31 -6.22 3.08 -32.78
N LEU A 32 -7.27 3.78 -32.35
CA LEU A 32 -7.39 5.23 -32.51
C LEU A 32 -6.63 5.96 -31.39
N TYR A 33 -5.64 6.75 -31.77
CA TYR A 33 -4.89 7.62 -30.86
C TYR A 33 -5.30 9.07 -31.03
N VAL A 34 -5.68 9.69 -29.91
CA VAL A 34 -5.93 11.13 -29.80
C VAL A 34 -4.83 11.71 -28.92
N ARG A 35 -3.89 12.45 -29.51
CA ARG A 35 -2.65 12.90 -28.86
C ARG A 35 -2.53 14.42 -28.85
N ASP A 36 -1.70 14.91 -27.93
CA ASP A 36 -1.34 16.32 -27.81
C ASP A 36 -2.58 17.23 -27.64
N CYS A 37 -3.53 16.78 -26.81
CA CYS A 37 -4.70 17.58 -26.43
C CYS A 37 -4.28 18.74 -25.52
N PRO A 38 -4.83 19.96 -25.70
CA PRO A 38 -4.56 21.08 -24.81
C PRO A 38 -5.19 20.84 -23.43
N ASN A 39 -4.36 20.85 -22.38
CA ASN A 39 -4.77 20.66 -20.98
C ASN A 39 -5.67 19.42 -20.76
N PRO A 40 -5.18 18.21 -21.08
CA PRO A 40 -5.98 17.01 -20.98
C PRO A 40 -6.27 16.70 -19.50
N LYS A 41 -7.55 16.60 -19.15
CA LYS A 41 -7.99 16.18 -17.79
C LYS A 41 -7.88 14.67 -17.56
N ALA A 42 -7.63 13.91 -18.62
CA ALA A 42 -7.42 12.47 -18.59
C ALA A 42 -6.31 12.13 -19.60
N ILE A 43 -5.45 11.19 -19.23
CA ILE A 43 -4.37 10.68 -20.07
C ILE A 43 -4.45 9.15 -20.08
N THR A 44 -4.02 8.55 -21.19
CA THR A 44 -3.94 7.09 -21.34
C THR A 44 -2.47 6.69 -21.43
N LEU A 45 -2.06 5.73 -20.61
CA LEU A 45 -0.76 5.07 -20.73
C LEU A 45 -0.99 3.69 -21.34
N LEU A 46 -0.43 3.46 -22.53
CA LEU A 46 -0.50 2.15 -23.17
C LEU A 46 0.69 1.29 -22.71
N VAL A 47 0.41 0.27 -21.92
CA VAL A 47 1.40 -0.69 -21.43
C VAL A 47 1.48 -1.88 -22.40
N ARG A 48 2.69 -2.31 -22.72
CA ARG A 48 2.95 -3.48 -23.57
C ARG A 48 3.93 -4.42 -22.87
N GLY A 49 3.74 -5.72 -23.06
CA GLY A 49 4.58 -6.76 -22.46
C GLY A 49 4.58 -8.02 -23.30
N GLY A 50 5.56 -8.90 -23.06
CA GLY A 50 5.68 -10.17 -23.78
C GLY A 50 4.63 -11.21 -23.36
N THR A 51 4.05 -11.05 -22.16
CA THR A 51 2.97 -11.88 -21.60
C THR A 51 2.00 -10.99 -20.84
N GLU A 52 0.77 -11.47 -20.65
CA GLU A 52 -0.26 -10.78 -19.87
C GLU A 52 0.21 -10.51 -18.43
N HIS A 53 0.83 -11.50 -17.78
CA HIS A 53 1.40 -11.34 -16.43
C HIS A 53 2.42 -10.20 -16.31
N VAL A 54 3.22 -9.96 -17.36
CA VAL A 54 4.17 -8.82 -17.35
C VAL A 54 3.43 -7.50 -17.50
N VAL A 55 2.38 -7.46 -18.33
CA VAL A 55 1.55 -6.26 -18.48
C VAL A 55 0.86 -5.92 -17.17
N ASP A 56 0.26 -6.91 -16.51
CA ASP A 56 -0.43 -6.73 -15.22
C ASP A 56 0.51 -6.18 -14.13
N GLU A 57 1.73 -6.72 -14.05
CA GLU A 57 2.71 -6.26 -13.05
C GLU A 57 3.19 -4.83 -13.36
N VAL A 58 3.40 -4.49 -14.63
CA VAL A 58 3.79 -3.12 -15.02
C VAL A 58 2.63 -2.14 -14.76
N GLU A 59 1.39 -2.53 -15.08
CA GLU A 59 0.22 -1.71 -14.76
C GLU A 59 0.11 -1.45 -13.25
N ARG A 60 0.29 -2.50 -12.44
CA ARG A 60 0.29 -2.39 -10.98
C ARG A 60 1.39 -1.44 -10.50
N ALA A 61 2.63 -1.61 -10.96
CA ALA A 61 3.74 -0.75 -10.57
C ALA A 61 3.52 0.72 -10.95
N ILE A 62 2.93 0.99 -12.12
CA ILE A 62 2.56 2.34 -12.55
C ILE A 62 1.48 2.91 -11.62
N LYS A 63 0.43 2.13 -11.29
CA LYS A 63 -0.64 2.58 -10.39
C LYS A 63 -0.11 2.92 -9.00
N ASP A 64 0.75 2.07 -8.44
CA ASP A 64 1.36 2.27 -7.13
C ASP A 64 2.23 3.55 -7.15
N GLY A 65 3.12 3.69 -8.14
CA GLY A 65 3.97 4.88 -8.28
C GLY A 65 3.20 6.19 -8.50
N LEU A 66 2.13 6.16 -9.30
CA LEU A 66 1.25 7.32 -9.48
C LEU A 66 0.53 7.69 -8.18
N GLY A 67 0.11 6.69 -7.41
CA GLY A 67 -0.47 6.88 -6.08
C GLY A 67 0.49 7.60 -5.15
N ASP A 68 1.73 7.11 -5.06
CA ASP A 68 2.77 7.68 -4.21
C ASP A 68 3.09 9.13 -4.59
N VAL A 69 3.28 9.40 -5.88
CA VAL A 69 3.53 10.76 -6.38
C VAL A 69 2.34 11.67 -6.09
N ALA A 70 1.12 11.21 -6.30
CA ALA A 70 -0.08 11.99 -6.00
C ALA A 70 -0.20 12.30 -4.50
N VAL A 71 0.12 11.36 -3.62
CA VAL A 71 0.15 11.58 -2.17
C VAL A 71 1.24 12.59 -1.80
N ALA A 72 2.47 12.40 -2.29
CA ALA A 72 3.59 13.28 -2.01
C ALA A 72 3.33 14.73 -2.45
N LEU A 73 2.75 14.92 -3.64
CA LEU A 73 2.41 16.24 -4.16
C LEU A 73 1.26 16.91 -3.38
N ARG A 74 0.26 16.15 -2.93
CA ARG A 74 -0.86 16.68 -2.16
C ARG A 74 -0.44 17.12 -0.75
N ASP A 75 0.38 16.30 -0.09
CA ASP A 75 0.75 16.53 1.31
C ASP A 75 2.01 17.38 1.47
N GLY A 76 2.85 17.45 0.42
CA GLY A 76 4.10 18.21 0.40
C GLY A 76 5.16 17.69 1.37
N LYS A 77 5.03 16.46 1.87
CA LYS A 77 5.92 15.86 2.88
C LYS A 77 6.32 14.45 2.50
N VAL A 78 7.62 14.21 2.56
CA VAL A 78 8.26 12.91 2.32
C VAL A 78 9.25 12.60 3.44
N VAL A 79 9.57 11.32 3.61
CA VAL A 79 10.56 10.81 4.58
C VAL A 79 11.57 9.92 3.87
N ALA A 80 12.70 9.65 4.52
CA ALA A 80 13.66 8.66 4.05
C ALA A 80 13.06 7.25 4.14
N GLY A 81 13.17 6.49 3.05
CA GLY A 81 12.66 5.12 2.99
C GLY A 81 13.69 4.07 3.40
N GLY A 82 13.54 2.85 2.87
CA GLY A 82 14.51 1.78 3.09
C GLY A 82 14.62 1.33 4.55
N GLY A 83 13.52 1.39 5.31
CA GLY A 83 13.53 1.05 6.74
C GLY A 83 14.07 2.14 7.66
N SER A 84 14.48 3.29 7.12
CA SER A 84 15.08 4.39 7.88
C SER A 84 14.14 4.94 8.95
N ILE A 85 12.90 5.24 8.56
CA ILE A 85 11.92 5.85 9.47
C ILE A 85 11.47 4.87 10.56
N GLU A 86 11.37 3.58 10.25
CA GLU A 86 11.02 2.53 11.20
C GLU A 86 12.08 2.41 12.31
N VAL A 87 13.37 2.44 11.96
CA VAL A 87 14.48 2.44 12.94
C VAL A 87 14.48 3.72 13.77
N ALA A 88 14.28 4.89 13.14
CA ALA A 88 14.24 6.17 13.84
C ALA A 88 13.10 6.23 14.87
N VAL A 89 11.91 5.74 14.50
CA VAL A 89 10.74 5.68 15.39
C VAL A 89 10.96 4.65 16.50
N ALA A 90 11.49 3.46 16.18
CA ALA A 90 11.84 2.45 17.17
C ALA A 90 12.80 3.01 18.23
N ARG A 91 13.82 3.77 17.82
CA ARG A 91 14.76 4.40 18.76
C ARG A 91 14.06 5.38 19.71
N ARG A 92 13.25 6.29 19.17
CA ARG A 92 12.49 7.26 19.99
C ARG A 92 11.51 6.58 20.94
N LEU A 93 10.90 5.47 20.52
CA LEU A 93 10.01 4.70 21.38
C LEU A 93 10.78 4.02 22.52
N ARG A 94 12.01 3.55 22.29
CA ARG A 94 12.88 3.07 23.39
C ARG A 94 13.31 4.18 24.34
N GLU A 95 13.61 5.37 23.83
CA GLU A 95 13.87 6.54 24.67
C GLU A 95 12.64 6.88 25.52
N TYR A 96 11.44 6.81 24.93
CA TYR A 96 10.18 7.02 25.63
C TYR A 96 9.89 5.91 26.67
N SER A 97 10.18 4.65 26.37
CA SER A 97 9.93 3.54 27.30
C SER A 97 10.69 3.70 28.61
N GLN A 98 11.89 4.29 28.58
CA GLN A 98 12.70 4.58 29.78
C GLN A 98 12.03 5.58 30.73
N THR A 99 11.07 6.36 30.25
CA THR A 99 10.28 7.27 31.10
C THR A 99 9.10 6.60 31.79
N LEU A 100 8.75 5.38 31.37
CA LEU A 100 7.64 4.58 31.89
C LEU A 100 8.12 3.60 32.97
N LYS A 101 7.17 2.96 33.66
CA LYS A 101 7.46 1.95 34.69
C LYS A 101 6.52 0.76 34.57
N GLY A 102 7.00 -0.41 34.97
CA GLY A 102 6.19 -1.63 35.03
C GLY A 102 5.86 -2.19 33.65
N ARG A 103 4.61 -2.66 33.46
CA ARG A 103 4.21 -3.39 32.24
C ARG A 103 4.15 -2.53 30.99
N GLU A 104 3.85 -1.24 31.14
CA GLU A 104 3.76 -0.31 29.99
C GLU A 104 5.11 -0.12 29.31
N GLN A 105 6.19 -0.06 30.10
CA GLN A 105 7.55 0.02 29.57
C GLN A 105 7.84 -1.16 28.62
N LEU A 106 7.56 -2.39 29.08
CA LEU A 106 7.79 -3.60 28.29
C LEU A 106 6.96 -3.60 27.00
N ALA A 107 5.70 -3.14 27.06
CA ALA A 107 4.84 -3.06 25.89
C ALA A 107 5.37 -2.08 24.83
N VAL A 108 5.90 -0.92 25.26
CA VAL A 108 6.50 0.06 24.35
C VAL A 108 7.81 -0.47 23.75
N GLU A 109 8.62 -1.19 24.53
CA GLU A 109 9.86 -1.82 24.05
C GLU A 109 9.58 -2.87 22.97
N GLU A 110 8.58 -3.73 23.18
CA GLU A 110 8.15 -4.72 22.19
C GLU A 110 7.55 -4.07 20.93
N PHE A 111 6.77 -3.00 21.09
CA PHE A 111 6.27 -2.25 19.94
C PHE A 111 7.43 -1.63 19.13
N ALA A 112 8.42 -1.05 19.80
CA ALA A 112 9.62 -0.54 19.13
C ALA A 112 10.38 -1.65 18.38
N LEU A 113 10.54 -2.83 19.00
CA LEU A 113 11.16 -3.99 18.36
C LEU A 113 10.36 -4.46 17.14
N SER A 114 9.03 -4.43 17.20
CA SER A 114 8.17 -4.83 16.08
C SER A 114 8.40 -3.99 14.82
N LEU A 115 8.70 -2.70 14.96
CA LEU A 115 8.96 -1.81 13.81
C LEU A 115 10.24 -2.22 13.07
N GLU A 116 11.21 -2.82 13.76
CA GLU A 116 12.46 -3.30 13.16
C GLU A 116 12.27 -4.56 12.30
N SER A 117 11.10 -5.20 12.37
CA SER A 117 10.77 -6.30 11.46
C SER A 117 10.76 -5.85 9.99
N ILE A 118 10.37 -4.61 9.70
CA ILE A 118 10.31 -4.06 8.35
C ILE A 118 11.70 -4.00 7.69
N PRO A 119 12.70 -3.28 8.26
CA PRO A 119 14.06 -3.27 7.72
C PRO A 119 14.71 -4.67 7.74
N LYS A 120 14.38 -5.52 8.72
CA LYS A 120 14.88 -6.90 8.76
C LYS A 120 14.40 -7.71 7.55
N ILE A 121 13.09 -7.70 7.29
CA ILE A 121 12.49 -8.40 6.15
C ILE A 121 13.01 -7.82 4.83
N LEU A 122 13.20 -6.49 4.76
CA LEU A 122 13.79 -5.86 3.59
C LEU A 122 15.22 -6.35 3.33
N ALA A 123 16.05 -6.48 4.38
CA ALA A 123 17.39 -7.03 4.26
C ALA A 123 17.38 -8.49 3.80
N GLU A 124 16.52 -9.33 4.40
CA GLU A 124 16.34 -10.74 4.03
C GLU A 124 15.95 -10.89 2.54
N ASN A 125 14.93 -10.15 2.09
CA ASN A 125 14.47 -10.18 0.70
C ASN A 125 15.51 -9.62 -0.28
N SER A 126 16.44 -8.79 0.19
CA SER A 126 17.53 -8.24 -0.60
C SER A 126 18.78 -9.13 -0.62
N GLY A 127 18.76 -10.28 0.07
CA GLY A 127 19.90 -11.19 0.18
C GLY A 127 21.03 -10.67 1.07
N LEU A 128 20.74 -9.73 1.96
CA LEU A 128 21.69 -9.17 2.93
C LEU A 128 21.61 -9.92 4.26
N ASP A 129 22.68 -9.87 5.06
CA ASP A 129 22.62 -10.36 6.43
C ASP A 129 21.76 -9.41 7.29
N PRO A 130 20.61 -9.87 7.83
CA PRO A 130 19.69 -8.99 8.53
C PRO A 130 20.23 -8.50 9.88
N ILE A 131 21.13 -9.27 10.51
CA ILE A 131 21.75 -8.92 11.79
C ILE A 131 22.74 -7.78 11.56
N ASP A 132 23.62 -7.94 10.56
CA ASP A 132 24.61 -6.92 10.23
C ASP A 132 23.93 -5.61 9.80
N ILE A 133 22.92 -5.69 8.92
CA ILE A 133 22.20 -4.52 8.42
C ILE A 133 21.45 -3.79 9.54
N LEU A 134 20.72 -4.52 10.40
CA LEU A 134 20.02 -3.88 11.52
C LEU A 134 20.99 -3.25 12.53
N THR A 135 22.13 -3.90 12.78
CA THR A 135 23.16 -3.38 13.68
C THR A 135 23.75 -2.08 13.14
N GLU A 136 24.08 -2.05 11.85
CA GLU A 136 24.60 -0.87 11.17
C GLU A 136 23.57 0.27 11.13
N LEU A 137 22.31 -0.02 10.77
CA LEU A 137 21.24 0.98 10.78
C LEU A 137 21.10 1.62 12.17
N LYS A 138 21.07 0.82 13.24
CA LYS A 138 20.98 1.34 14.61
C LYS A 138 22.17 2.23 14.95
N ALA A 139 23.38 1.77 14.67
CA ALA A 139 24.60 2.55 14.94
C ALA A 139 24.59 3.91 14.21
N GLN A 140 24.15 3.94 12.94
CA GLN A 140 24.02 5.18 12.18
C GLN A 140 22.97 6.12 12.78
N HIS A 141 21.80 5.60 13.14
CA HIS A 141 20.75 6.41 13.76
C HIS A 141 21.19 6.94 15.13
N ASP A 142 21.84 6.11 15.96
CA ASP A 142 22.39 6.51 17.26
C ASP A 142 23.45 7.62 17.11
N ALA A 143 24.24 7.59 16.03
CA ALA A 143 25.20 8.64 15.68
C ALA A 143 24.57 9.94 15.14
N GLY A 144 23.24 9.99 15.00
CA GLY A 144 22.51 11.17 14.53
C GLY A 144 22.09 11.13 13.06
N ASN A 145 22.44 10.08 12.32
CA ASN A 145 22.15 9.97 10.88
C ASN A 145 20.73 9.44 10.64
N MET A 146 19.71 10.28 10.89
CA MET A 146 18.29 9.92 10.82
C MET A 146 17.80 9.47 9.43
N HIS A 147 18.58 9.70 8.38
CA HIS A 147 18.25 9.32 7.00
C HIS A 147 18.97 8.04 6.55
N ALA A 148 19.73 7.39 7.44
CA ALA A 148 20.35 6.11 7.14
C ALA A 148 19.26 5.06 6.89
N GLY A 149 19.31 4.41 5.73
CA GLY A 149 18.36 3.40 5.30
C GLY A 149 19.02 2.41 4.34
N ILE A 150 18.35 1.28 4.13
CA ILE A 150 18.78 0.25 3.19
C ILE A 150 18.50 0.75 1.77
N VAL A 151 19.54 0.87 0.96
CA VAL A 151 19.41 1.18 -0.46
C VAL A 151 19.76 -0.06 -1.26
N VAL A 152 18.73 -0.69 -1.81
CA VAL A 152 18.81 -1.93 -2.58
C VAL A 152 19.31 -1.61 -4.00
N GLY A 153 20.60 -1.33 -4.12
CA GLY A 153 21.33 -1.28 -5.39
C GLY A 153 21.93 -2.64 -5.76
N SER A 154 23.00 -2.66 -6.55
CA SER A 154 23.68 -3.91 -6.97
C SER A 154 24.31 -4.72 -5.83
N LYS A 155 24.53 -4.13 -4.65
CA LYS A 155 25.08 -4.81 -3.47
C LYS A 155 24.25 -4.70 -2.20
N GLY A 156 23.25 -3.81 -2.16
CA GLY A 156 22.51 -3.46 -0.93
C GLY A 156 23.41 -2.91 0.18
N GLU A 157 23.26 -1.63 0.52
CA GLU A 157 24.09 -1.01 1.56
C GLU A 157 23.28 -0.04 2.42
N VAL A 158 23.74 0.19 3.65
CA VAL A 158 23.20 1.24 4.52
C VAL A 158 23.86 2.56 4.15
N LYS A 159 23.06 3.54 3.74
CA LYS A 159 23.52 4.90 3.43
C LYS A 159 22.39 5.91 3.61
N ASN A 160 22.66 7.19 3.34
CA ASN A 160 21.61 8.20 3.34
C ASN A 160 20.59 7.90 2.23
N ALA A 161 19.44 7.34 2.61
CA ALA A 161 18.38 6.93 1.70
C ALA A 161 17.75 8.15 1.01
N PHE A 162 17.65 9.28 1.71
CA PHE A 162 17.10 10.51 1.16
C PHE A 162 17.96 11.05 0.02
N GLU A 163 19.28 11.15 0.22
CA GLU A 163 20.23 11.56 -0.82
C GLU A 163 20.32 10.57 -1.98
N ALA A 164 20.10 9.29 -1.70
CA ALA A 164 20.02 8.24 -2.71
C ALA A 164 18.69 8.24 -3.50
N GLY A 165 17.76 9.15 -3.19
CA GLY A 165 16.45 9.24 -3.84
C GLY A 165 15.44 8.19 -3.39
N VAL A 166 15.75 7.42 -2.35
CA VAL A 166 14.83 6.45 -1.72
C VAL A 166 14.00 7.20 -0.69
N ILE A 167 12.89 7.78 -1.16
CA ILE A 167 11.95 8.56 -0.38
C ILE A 167 10.56 7.97 -0.45
N GLU A 168 9.78 8.16 0.61
CA GLU A 168 8.39 7.69 0.70
C GLU A 168 7.49 8.82 1.21
N PRO A 169 6.22 8.90 0.76
CA PRO A 169 5.29 9.90 1.30
C PRO A 169 5.03 9.68 2.79
N LEU A 170 5.09 10.75 3.59
CA LEU A 170 4.90 10.68 5.04
C LEU A 170 3.57 10.00 5.41
N ARG A 171 2.50 10.34 4.69
CA ARG A 171 1.15 9.84 4.96
C ARG A 171 1.05 8.32 4.87
N ILE A 172 1.80 7.70 3.95
CA ILE A 172 1.79 6.24 3.78
C ILE A 172 2.35 5.58 5.05
N LYS A 173 3.47 6.11 5.58
CA LYS A 173 4.08 5.59 6.81
C LYS A 173 3.22 5.77 8.04
N THR A 174 2.63 6.95 8.21
CA THR A 174 1.73 7.19 9.34
C THR A 174 0.49 6.28 9.26
N GLN A 175 -0.11 6.14 8.07
CA GLN A 175 -1.27 5.28 7.88
C GLN A 175 -0.93 3.82 8.14
N ALA A 176 0.20 3.33 7.65
CA ALA A 176 0.63 1.95 7.84
C ALA A 176 0.78 1.59 9.33
N ILE A 177 1.47 2.44 10.10
CA ILE A 177 1.66 2.22 11.55
C ILE A 177 0.33 2.29 12.29
N THR A 178 -0.51 3.28 11.99
CA THR A 178 -1.84 3.42 12.63
C THR A 178 -2.72 2.21 12.35
N SER A 179 -2.89 1.82 11.08
CA SER A 179 -3.75 0.69 10.71
C SER A 179 -3.21 -0.65 11.25
N ALA A 180 -1.91 -0.87 11.21
CA ALA A 180 -1.31 -2.08 11.81
C ALA A 180 -1.59 -2.15 13.32
N SER A 181 -1.46 -1.02 14.03
CA SER A 181 -1.73 -0.93 15.47
C SER A 181 -3.20 -1.16 15.81
N GLU A 182 -4.12 -0.60 15.00
CA GLU A 182 -5.56 -0.81 15.14
C GLU A 182 -5.93 -2.28 14.97
N VAL A 183 -5.41 -2.94 13.92
CA VAL A 183 -5.65 -4.36 13.66
C VAL A 183 -5.09 -5.24 14.77
N ALA A 184 -3.85 -4.99 15.21
CA ALA A 184 -3.25 -5.72 16.32
C ALA A 184 -4.11 -5.57 17.60
N THR A 185 -4.57 -4.36 17.90
CA THR A 185 -5.45 -4.09 19.05
C THR A 185 -6.80 -4.80 18.92
N MET A 186 -7.40 -4.83 17.73
CA MET A 186 -8.66 -5.56 17.48
C MET A 186 -8.48 -7.05 17.79
N ILE A 187 -7.41 -7.67 17.30
CA ILE A 187 -7.14 -9.10 17.53
C ILE A 187 -6.89 -9.37 19.02
N LEU A 188 -6.06 -8.56 19.67
CA LEU A 188 -5.71 -8.73 21.09
C LEU A 188 -6.89 -8.56 22.04
N ARG A 189 -7.96 -7.87 21.61
CA ARG A 189 -9.19 -7.69 22.38
C ARG A 189 -10.15 -8.87 22.29
N ILE A 190 -9.94 -9.80 21.35
CA ILE A 190 -10.75 -11.00 21.24
C ILE A 190 -10.35 -11.94 22.37
N ASP A 191 -11.27 -12.17 23.30
CA ASP A 191 -11.10 -13.08 24.44
C ASP A 191 -11.57 -14.50 24.12
N ASP A 192 -12.59 -14.65 23.26
CA ASP A 192 -13.08 -15.95 22.80
C ASP A 192 -13.63 -15.88 21.36
N VAL A 193 -13.55 -17.01 20.64
CA VAL A 193 -14.09 -17.17 19.29
C VAL A 193 -15.14 -18.28 19.30
N VAL A 194 -16.41 -17.87 19.32
CA VAL A 194 -17.52 -18.82 19.23
C VAL A 194 -17.85 -19.10 17.77
N ALA A 195 -17.41 -20.26 17.28
CA ALA A 195 -17.81 -20.75 15.97
C ALA A 195 -19.23 -21.35 16.03
N ALA A 196 -20.21 -20.68 15.43
CA ALA A 196 -21.54 -21.24 15.27
C ALA A 196 -21.51 -22.37 14.21
N GLY A 197 -21.52 -23.63 14.67
CA GLY A 197 -21.82 -24.76 13.80
C GLY A 197 -23.26 -24.69 13.29
N LYS A 198 -23.52 -25.18 12.06
CA LYS A 198 -24.90 -25.36 11.59
C LYS A 198 -25.64 -26.20 12.62
N SER A 199 -26.68 -25.63 13.25
CA SER A 199 -27.63 -26.42 14.02
C SER A 199 -28.14 -27.52 13.10
N SER A 200 -27.88 -28.79 13.42
CA SER A 200 -28.63 -29.88 12.84
C SER A 200 -30.08 -29.59 13.15
N SER A 201 -30.84 -29.17 12.13
CA SER A 201 -32.27 -28.92 12.21
C SER A 201 -32.90 -30.08 12.97
N GLY A 202 -33.38 -29.80 14.17
CA GLY A 202 -34.01 -30.79 15.02
C GLY A 202 -35.09 -31.51 14.24
N ALA A 203 -35.12 -32.84 14.38
CA ALA A 203 -36.23 -33.65 13.94
C ALA A 203 -37.53 -33.01 14.44
N MET A 204 -38.39 -32.59 13.52
CA MET A 204 -39.73 -32.11 13.84
C MET A 204 -40.49 -33.24 14.55
N PRO A 205 -41.02 -33.05 15.78
CA PRO A 205 -41.89 -34.03 16.38
C PRO A 205 -43.19 -34.11 15.57
N HIS A 206 -43.43 -35.26 14.93
CA HIS A 206 -44.76 -35.62 14.46
C HIS A 206 -45.69 -35.76 15.69
N GLY A 207 -46.62 -34.82 15.86
CA GLY A 207 -47.57 -34.82 16.98
C GLY A 207 -48.85 -34.05 16.68
N MET A 208 -49.89 -34.82 16.34
CA MET A 208 -51.30 -34.51 16.11
C MET A 208 -51.95 -33.38 16.95
N GLY A 209 -52.90 -32.70 16.30
CA GLY A 209 -54.04 -31.99 16.90
C GLY A 209 -54.72 -31.16 15.79
N GLY A 210 -55.77 -31.62 15.11
CA GLY A 210 -57.08 -31.94 15.68
C GLY A 210 -57.91 -30.66 15.70
N MET A 211 -58.52 -30.30 14.57
CA MET A 211 -59.46 -29.16 14.50
C MET A 211 -60.87 -29.73 14.28
N PRO A 212 -61.84 -29.43 15.17
CA PRO A 212 -63.21 -29.94 15.06
C PRO A 212 -64.03 -29.14 14.06
N ASP A 213 -64.93 -29.85 13.39
CA ASP A 213 -65.96 -29.30 12.51
C ASP A 213 -66.81 -28.23 13.21
N MET A 214 -67.12 -27.15 12.51
CA MET A 214 -68.29 -26.30 12.79
C MET A 214 -69.04 -25.99 11.49
N GLU A 215 -70.22 -26.61 11.43
CA GLU A 215 -71.49 -26.29 10.75
C GLU A 215 -71.51 -25.76 9.30
#